data_AF-A0A840EZY6-F1
#
_entry.id   AF-A0A840EZY6-F1
#
_cell.length_a   1.000
_cell.length_b   1.000
_cell.length_c   1.000
_cell.angle_alpha   90.00
_cell.angle_beta   90.00
_cell.angle_gamma   90.00
#
_symmetry.space_group_name_H-M   'P 1'
#
loop_
_entity.id
_entity.type
_entity.pdbx_description
1 polymer ?
#
loop_
_entity_poly.entity_id
_entity_poly.type
_entity_poly.pdbx_seq_one_letter_code
_entity_poly.pdbx_strand_id
1 'polypeptide(L)'
;MNADTFPVVADSGESLTSGYATGLVIGGLLAGLAVLGLVMSALAQIMGIKGLSVLSKSVWAVAVIGLPLIGSLLWFLLGRDSVRSTQVYG
;
A
#
# COMPACT_ATOMS: atom_id res chain seq x y z
N MET A 1 2.74 29.35 -50.25
CA MET A 1 2.62 29.65 -48.81
C MET A 1 1.75 28.55 -48.22
N ASN A 2 2.36 27.55 -47.57
CA ASN A 2 1.64 26.45 -46.93
C ASN A 2 1.64 26.68 -45.42
N ALA A 3 0.44 26.60 -44.84
CA ALA A 3 0.12 26.87 -43.46
C ALA A 3 0.82 25.89 -42.49
N ASP A 4 1.58 26.46 -41.57
CA ASP A 4 1.41 26.26 -40.13
C ASP A 4 1.21 24.82 -39.65
N THR A 5 2.18 23.95 -39.92
CA THR A 5 2.44 22.81 -39.03
C THR A 5 2.95 23.37 -37.69
N PHE A 6 2.03 23.68 -36.78
CA PHE A 6 2.36 23.88 -35.38
C PHE A 6 3.03 22.60 -34.85
N PRO A 7 4.16 22.69 -34.14
CA PRO A 7 4.72 21.53 -33.49
C PRO A 7 3.68 20.99 -32.52
N VAL A 8 3.30 19.72 -32.69
CA VAL A 8 2.54 18.96 -31.70
C VAL A 8 3.37 19.02 -30.42
N VAL A 9 2.98 19.88 -29.49
CA VAL A 9 3.52 19.87 -28.13
C VAL A 9 3.12 18.52 -27.57
N ALA A 10 4.08 17.59 -27.55
CA ALA A 10 3.91 16.31 -26.91
C ALA A 10 3.55 16.59 -25.44
N ASP A 11 2.34 16.20 -25.05
CA ASP A 11 1.84 16.34 -23.69
C ASP A 11 2.70 15.50 -22.76
N SER A 12 3.71 16.13 -22.17
CA SER A 12 4.60 15.51 -21.20
C SER A 12 3.88 15.07 -19.92
N GLY A 13 2.62 15.52 -19.71
CA GLY A 13 1.76 15.13 -18.61
C GLY A 13 1.37 13.64 -18.62
N GLU A 14 1.18 13.04 -19.80
CA GLU A 14 0.80 11.61 -19.92
C GLU A 14 1.93 10.68 -19.47
N SER A 15 3.19 11.06 -19.72
CA SER A 15 4.36 10.24 -19.34
C SER A 15 4.59 10.24 -17.82
N LEU A 16 4.36 11.38 -17.16
CA LEU A 16 4.54 11.51 -15.71
C LEU A 16 3.43 10.81 -14.94
N THR A 17 2.17 10.95 -15.36
CA THR A 17 1.03 10.28 -14.68
C THR A 17 1.18 8.75 -14.72
N SER A 18 1.65 8.21 -15.85
CA SER A 18 2.00 6.79 -16.02
C SER A 18 3.10 6.35 -15.05
N GLY A 19 4.14 7.16 -14.89
CA GLY A 19 5.24 6.89 -13.95
C GLY A 19 4.78 6.83 -12.49
N TYR A 20 3.94 7.78 -12.06
CA TYR A 20 3.41 7.81 -10.68
C TYR A 20 2.44 6.65 -10.41
N ALA A 21 1.54 6.35 -11.35
CA ALA A 21 0.63 5.21 -11.24
C ALA A 21 1.42 3.90 -11.13
N THR A 22 2.44 3.72 -11.96
CA THR A 22 3.33 2.56 -11.92
C THR A 22 4.10 2.48 -10.60
N GLY A 23 4.62 3.61 -10.11
CA GLY A 23 5.30 3.69 -8.82
C GLY A 23 4.42 3.30 -7.64
N LEU A 24 3.15 3.73 -7.61
CA LEU A 24 2.18 3.35 -6.58
C LEU A 24 1.83 1.87 -6.63
N VAL A 25 1.67 1.29 -7.83
CA VAL A 25 1.38 -0.15 -7.99
C VAL A 25 2.57 -0.99 -7.51
N ILE A 26 3.79 -0.63 -7.91
CA ILE A 26 5.01 -1.34 -7.49
C ILE A 26 5.23 -1.17 -5.98
N GLY A 27 5.07 0.06 -5.47
CA GLY A 27 5.19 0.35 -4.03
C GLY A 27 4.17 -0.43 -3.20
N GLY A 28 2.92 -0.48 -3.64
CA GLY A 28 1.86 -1.26 -3.00
C GLY A 28 2.14 -2.77 -3.04
N LEU A 29 2.63 -3.28 -4.17
CA LEU A 29 3.02 -4.69 -4.32
C LEU A 29 4.17 -5.06 -3.38
N LEU A 30 5.23 -4.25 -3.32
CA LEU A 30 6.38 -4.47 -2.44
C LEU A 30 5.98 -4.40 -0.98
N ALA A 31 5.14 -3.43 -0.61
CA ALA A 31 4.60 -3.33 0.75
C ALA A 31 3.78 -4.57 1.11
N GLY A 32 2.92 -5.05 0.20
CA GLY A 32 2.15 -6.29 0.39
C GLY A 32 3.04 -7.51 0.58
N LEU A 33 4.09 -7.65 -0.25
CA LEU A 33 5.07 -8.74 -0.13
C LEU A 33 5.87 -8.68 1.18
N ALA A 34 6.26 -7.48 1.62
CA ALA A 34 6.96 -7.29 2.89
C ALA A 34 6.08 -7.70 4.07
N VAL A 35 4.80 -7.30 4.07
CA VAL A 35 3.83 -7.73 5.10
C VAL A 35 3.67 -9.25 5.08
N LEU A 36 3.52 -9.87 3.90
CA LEU A 36 3.38 -11.32 3.79
C LEU A 36 4.62 -12.05 4.32
N GLY A 37 5.82 -11.56 4.00
CA GLY A 37 7.08 -12.10 4.52
C GLY A 37 7.18 -11.98 6.05
N LEU A 38 6.76 -10.84 6.62
CA LEU A 38 6.71 -10.65 8.07
C LEU A 38 5.72 -11.61 8.74
N VAL A 39 4.55 -11.84 8.14
CA VAL A 39 3.56 -12.80 8.63
C VAL A 39 4.13 -14.22 8.65
N MET A 40 4.77 -14.65 7.56
CA MET A 40 5.38 -15.99 7.46
C MET A 40 6.54 -16.16 8.44
N SER A 41 7.38 -15.14 8.59
CA SER A 41 8.48 -15.13 9.57
C SER A 41 7.97 -15.22 11.01
N ALA A 42 6.92 -14.47 11.35
CA ALA A 42 6.31 -14.51 12.67
C ALA A 42 5.71 -15.90 12.96
N LEU A 43 4.99 -16.49 12.00
CA LEU A 43 4.47 -17.86 12.13
C LEU A 43 5.57 -18.89 12.35
N ALA A 44 6.67 -18.81 11.59
CA ALA A 44 7.82 -19.69 11.76
C ALA A 44 8.46 -19.55 13.15
N GLN A 45 8.61 -18.32 13.65
CA GLN A 45 9.10 -18.08 15.02
C GLN A 45 8.16 -18.66 16.08
N ILE A 46 6.85 -18.46 15.96
CA ILE A 46 5.86 -18.99 16.90
C ILE A 46 5.90 -20.53 16.92
N MET A 47 6.05 -21.18 15.76
CA MET A 47 6.19 -22.64 15.69
C MET A 47 7.49 -23.13 16.35
N GLY A 48 8.60 -22.41 16.17
CA GLY A 48 9.92 -22.76 16.71
C GLY A 48 10.06 -22.66 18.23
N ILE A 49 9.20 -21.89 18.91
CA ILE A 49 9.27 -21.75 20.38
C ILE A 49 8.78 -23.04 21.05
N LYS A 50 9.72 -23.80 21.63
CA LYS A 50 9.49 -24.95 22.50
C LYS A 50 9.23 -24.44 23.92
N GLY A 51 7.95 -24.24 24.28
CA GLY A 51 7.56 -23.77 25.61
C GLY A 51 6.30 -22.90 25.62
N LEU A 52 5.87 -22.39 24.47
CA LEU A 52 4.60 -21.67 24.37
C LEU A 52 3.43 -22.66 24.35
N SER A 53 2.45 -22.44 25.24
CA SER A 53 1.19 -23.18 25.21
C SER A 53 0.49 -22.99 23.86
N VAL A 54 -0.28 -23.99 23.42
CA VAL A 54 -1.04 -23.94 22.16
C VAL A 54 -1.95 -22.71 22.10
N LEU A 55 -2.52 -22.31 23.25
CA LEU A 55 -3.35 -21.12 23.40
C LEU A 55 -2.57 -19.81 23.15
N SER A 56 -1.32 -19.74 23.60
CA SER A 56 -0.49 -18.56 23.38
C SER A 56 -0.05 -18.44 21.92
N LYS A 57 0.16 -19.57 21.22
CA LYS A 57 0.49 -19.57 19.79
C LYS A 57 -0.68 -19.09 18.93
N SER A 58 -1.92 -19.47 19.27
CA SER A 58 -3.10 -19.03 18.51
C SER A 58 -3.35 -17.53 18.67
N VAL A 59 -3.20 -16.97 19.87
CA VAL A 59 -3.34 -15.52 20.11
C VAL A 59 -2.33 -14.74 19.26
N TRP A 60 -1.07 -15.19 19.22
CA TRP A 60 -0.04 -14.55 18.39
C TRP A 60 -0.31 -14.68 16.89
N ALA A 61 -0.78 -15.84 16.41
CA ALA A 61 -1.17 -16.00 15.02
C ALA A 61 -2.32 -15.04 14.63
N VAL A 62 -3.32 -14.89 15.50
CA VAL A 62 -4.43 -13.94 15.30
C VAL A 62 -3.91 -12.50 15.31
N ALA A 63 -3.02 -12.14 16.23
CA ALA A 63 -2.45 -10.79 16.29
C ALA A 63 -1.67 -10.42 15.02
N VAL A 64 -0.88 -11.36 14.48
CA VAL A 64 -0.08 -11.17 13.25
C VAL A 64 -0.96 -10.91 12.02
N ILE A 65 -2.17 -11.47 11.98
CA ILE A 65 -3.15 -11.22 10.90
C ILE A 65 -4.01 -9.99 11.20
N GLY A 66 -4.42 -9.82 12.46
CA GLY A 66 -5.32 -8.76 12.90
C GLY A 66 -4.69 -7.37 12.86
N LEU A 67 -3.42 -7.24 13.26
CA LEU A 67 -2.72 -5.94 13.24
C LEU A 67 -2.63 -5.31 11.85
N PRO A 68 -2.21 -6.02 10.78
CA PRO A 68 -2.24 -5.50 9.42
C PRO A 68 -3.64 -5.08 8.96
N LEU A 69 -4.67 -5.86 9.30
CA LEU A 69 -6.05 -5.55 8.95
C LEU A 69 -6.55 -4.29 9.66
N ILE A 70 -6.25 -4.15 10.95
CA ILE A 70 -6.59 -2.96 11.74
C ILE A 70 -5.82 -1.74 11.19
N GLY A 71 -4.52 -1.90 10.90
CA GLY A 71 -3.70 -0.83 10.34
C GLY A 71 -4.20 -0.35 8.98
N SER A 72 -4.56 -1.28 8.08
CA SER A 72 -5.15 -0.94 6.78
C SER A 72 -6.54 -0.31 6.91
N LEU A 73 -7.37 -0.79 7.84
CA LEU A 73 -8.67 -0.18 8.12
C LEU A 73 -8.53 1.25 8.66
N LEU A 74 -7.64 1.49 9.63
CA LEU A 74 -7.36 2.84 10.14
C LEU A 74 -6.81 3.75 9.03
N TRP A 75 -5.89 3.24 8.22
CA TRP A 75 -5.34 4.00 7.09
C TRP A 75 -6.44 4.40 6.10
N PHE A 76 -7.39 3.50 5.83
CA PHE A 76 -8.51 3.79 4.95
C PHE A 76 -9.49 4.80 5.55
N LEU A 77 -9.77 4.69 6.85
CA LEU A 77 -10.66 5.62 7.56
C LEU A 77 -10.05 7.03 7.66
N LEU A 78 -8.77 7.12 8.03
CA LEU A 78 -8.06 8.40 8.19
C LEU A 78 -7.68 9.03 6.84
N GLY A 79 -7.33 8.23 5.83
CA GLY A 79 -6.97 8.71 4.50
C GLY A 79 -8.14 9.27 3.70
N ARG A 80 -9.39 8.89 4.04
CA ARG A 80 -10.58 9.32 3.31
C ARG A 80 -10.89 10.81 3.49
N ASP A 81 -10.59 11.37 4.67
CA ASP A 81 -10.96 12.75 4.98
C ASP A 81 -10.01 13.78 4.32
N SER A 82 -8.77 13.39 4.01
CA SER A 82 -7.76 14.27 3.38
C SER A 82 -8.11 14.70 1.96
N VAL A 83 -8.98 13.97 1.24
CA VAL A 83 -9.36 14.29 -0.15
C VAL A 83 -10.47 15.35 -0.22
N ARG A 84 -11.25 15.54 0.86
CA ARG A 84 -12.44 16.41 0.84
C ARG A 84 -12.15 17.87 1.16
N SER A 85 -11.03 18.17 1.82
CA SER A 85 -10.68 19.51 2.31
C SER A 85 -10.23 20.47 1.20
N THR A 86 -9.73 19.96 0.08
CA THR A 86 -9.14 20.77 -1.00
C THR A 86 -10.18 21.40 -1.93
N GLN A 87 -11.44 20.93 -1.89
CA GLN A 87 -12.52 21.44 -2.75
C GLN A 87 -13.29 22.64 -2.19
N VAL A 88 -13.10 23.00 -0.91
CA VAL A 88 -13.85 24.10 -0.28
C VAL A 88 -13.07 25.43 -0.30
N TYR A 89 -11.81 25.42 -0.72
CA TYR A 89 -10.93 26.61 -0.78
C TYR A 89 -10.30 26.85 -2.18
N GLY A 90 -10.86 26.28 -3.24
CA GLY A 90 -10.44 26.49 -4.63
C GLY A 90 -11.36 27.43 -5.40
#